data_AF-A0A388Q7L9-F1
#
_entry.id   AF-A0A388Q7L9-F1
#
_cell.length_a   1.000
_cell.length_b   1.000
_cell.length_c   1.000
_cell.angle_alpha   90.00
_cell.angle_beta   90.00
_cell.angle_gamma   90.00
#
_symmetry.space_group_name_H-M   'P 1'
#
loop_
_entity.id
_entity.type
_entity.pdbx_description
1 polymer ?
#
loop_
_entity_poly.entity_id
_entity_poly.type
_entity_poly.pdbx_seq_one_letter_code
_entity_poly.pdbx_strand_id
1 'polypeptide(L)'
;MINAFALGPWATGVNVTMSCVKFSKLKSLCPDKSKIINSLKTFGNSHHYLIMGYPPFLKSMVESDEVNWQEYDITLKFGGKSITEGMRDYLLSKGIKHAYSSYNASDIELNMAFESDFSISLRRLLRQNDDLRKRILKYPGPLPMVFQYNPADFFIEVAKSGELILTICREGYISPKICYNMHVTGHTLPYKDLLKALYECGISGDRLVKPKTELPLLFHCGRSDNTVSFFG
;
A
#
# COMPACT_ATOMS: atom_id res chain seq x y z
N MET A 1 12.40 -11.56 -6.44
CA MET A 1 11.05 -10.95 -6.46
C MET A 1 10.07 -11.92 -7.08
N ILE A 2 8.90 -12.10 -6.48
CA ILE A 2 7.81 -12.91 -7.01
C ILE A 2 6.62 -11.98 -7.28
N ASN A 3 6.17 -11.94 -8.52
CA ASN A 3 4.99 -11.18 -8.92
C ASN A 3 3.79 -12.13 -9.01
N ALA A 4 2.85 -11.97 -8.07
CA ALA A 4 1.62 -12.74 -7.96
C ALA A 4 0.38 -11.93 -8.39
N PHE A 5 0.54 -10.75 -8.99
CA PHE A 5 -0.57 -10.09 -9.67
C PHE A 5 -0.95 -10.86 -10.94
N ALA A 6 -2.23 -10.82 -11.31
CA ALA A 6 -2.69 -11.38 -12.57
C ALA A 6 -2.01 -10.66 -13.75
N LEU A 7 -1.50 -11.43 -14.71
CA LEU A 7 -0.89 -10.92 -15.95
C LEU A 7 -1.91 -10.76 -17.11
N GLY A 8 -3.19 -11.08 -16.86
CA GLY A 8 -4.26 -11.10 -17.86
C GLY A 8 -4.93 -9.73 -18.09
N PRO A 9 -6.27 -9.59 -17.93
CA PRO A 9 -7.03 -8.40 -18.34
C PRO A 9 -6.62 -7.08 -17.64
N TRP A 10 -5.78 -7.16 -16.60
CA TRP A 10 -5.32 -6.03 -15.82
C TRP A 10 -3.83 -5.76 -16.09
N ALA A 11 -3.50 -4.51 -16.46
CA ALA A 11 -2.12 -4.11 -16.78
C ALA A 11 -1.15 -4.19 -15.58
N THR A 12 -1.64 -4.26 -14.34
CA THR A 12 -0.80 -4.23 -13.13
C THR A 12 0.29 -5.27 -13.14
N GLY A 13 -0.04 -6.54 -13.43
CA GLY A 13 0.95 -7.61 -13.38
C GLY A 13 2.06 -7.45 -14.43
N VAL A 14 1.70 -7.01 -15.64
CA VAL A 14 2.66 -6.75 -16.72
C VAL A 14 3.53 -5.55 -16.37
N ASN A 15 2.94 -4.44 -15.91
CA ASN A 15 3.67 -3.23 -15.54
C ASN A 15 4.65 -3.51 -14.39
N VAL A 16 4.22 -4.21 -13.33
CA VAL A 16 5.10 -4.63 -12.22
C VAL A 16 6.26 -5.49 -12.75
N THR A 17 5.98 -6.40 -13.70
CA THR A 17 7.02 -7.22 -14.30
C THR A 17 8.06 -6.35 -14.99
N MET A 18 7.63 -5.49 -15.91
CA MET A 18 8.49 -4.64 -16.72
C MET A 18 9.26 -3.62 -15.88
N SER A 19 8.68 -3.10 -14.80
CA SER A 19 9.37 -2.16 -13.90
C SER A 19 10.48 -2.85 -13.10
N CYS A 20 10.30 -4.13 -12.73
CA CYS A 20 11.21 -4.83 -11.81
C CYS A 20 12.32 -5.64 -12.49
N VAL A 21 12.22 -5.95 -13.80
CA VAL A 21 13.25 -6.75 -14.50
C VAL A 21 14.64 -6.14 -14.45
N LYS A 22 14.75 -4.80 -14.38
CA LYS A 22 16.04 -4.09 -14.43
C LYS A 22 16.86 -4.19 -13.15
N PHE A 23 16.23 -4.46 -12.02
CA PHE A 23 16.90 -4.39 -10.70
C PHE A 23 16.69 -5.64 -9.84
N SER A 24 16.01 -6.67 -10.36
CA SER A 24 15.71 -7.85 -9.56
C SER A 24 15.71 -9.15 -10.38
N LYS A 25 16.04 -10.25 -9.69
CA LYS A 25 15.70 -11.60 -10.17
C LYS A 25 14.18 -11.78 -9.99
N LEU A 26 13.44 -11.70 -11.09
CA LEU A 26 11.98 -11.68 -11.08
C LEU A 26 11.40 -13.01 -11.58
N LYS A 27 10.37 -13.50 -10.87
CA LYS A 27 9.51 -14.59 -11.33
C LYS A 27 8.06 -14.14 -11.29
N SER A 28 7.45 -13.96 -12.45
CA SER A 28 6.03 -13.61 -12.57
C SER A 28 5.19 -14.86 -12.69
N LEU A 29 4.48 -15.20 -11.62
CA LEU A 29 3.81 -16.49 -11.45
C LEU A 29 2.28 -16.40 -11.47
N CYS A 30 1.72 -15.18 -11.58
CA CYS A 30 0.29 -14.95 -11.38
C CYS A 30 -0.15 -15.35 -9.95
N PRO A 31 -1.44 -15.22 -9.58
CA PRO A 31 -1.92 -15.73 -8.30
C PRO A 31 -2.02 -17.28 -8.30
N ASP A 32 -0.87 -17.96 -8.42
CA ASP A 32 -0.73 -19.42 -8.42
C ASP A 32 0.05 -19.88 -7.19
N LYS A 33 -0.68 -20.27 -6.14
CA LYS A 33 -0.12 -20.66 -4.84
C LYS A 33 0.93 -21.76 -4.97
N SER A 34 0.62 -22.82 -5.72
CA SER A 34 1.47 -24.00 -5.86
C SER A 34 2.80 -23.67 -6.52
N LYS A 35 2.80 -22.83 -7.58
CA LYS A 35 4.05 -22.40 -8.23
C LYS A 35 4.91 -21.50 -7.35
N ILE A 36 4.29 -20.62 -6.56
CA ILE A 36 5.01 -19.74 -5.64
C ILE A 36 5.68 -20.57 -4.55
N ILE A 37 4.93 -21.47 -3.90
CA ILE A 37 5.46 -22.37 -2.85
C ILE A 37 6.58 -23.25 -3.41
N ASN A 38 6.39 -23.85 -4.59
CA ASN A 38 7.43 -24.64 -5.23
C ASN A 38 8.69 -23.80 -5.50
N SER A 39 8.54 -22.55 -5.93
CA SER A 39 9.68 -21.65 -6.14
C SER A 39 10.40 -21.33 -4.83
N LEU A 40 9.70 -21.08 -3.72
CA LEU A 40 10.31 -20.87 -2.40
C LEU A 40 11.10 -22.11 -1.94
N LYS A 41 10.53 -23.31 -2.11
CA LYS A 41 11.20 -24.58 -1.78
C LYS A 41 12.44 -24.82 -2.64
N THR A 42 12.36 -24.50 -3.93
CA THR A 42 13.45 -24.68 -4.89
C THR A 42 14.63 -23.74 -4.60
N PHE A 43 14.36 -22.47 -4.32
CA PHE A 43 15.41 -21.46 -4.08
C PHE A 43 15.91 -21.43 -2.63
N GLY A 44 15.19 -22.06 -1.70
CA GLY A 44 15.55 -22.14 -0.28
C GLY A 44 15.37 -20.81 0.47
N ASN A 45 15.83 -20.75 1.72
CA ASN A 45 15.58 -19.64 2.64
C ASN A 45 16.72 -18.60 2.72
N SER A 46 17.80 -18.76 1.95
CA SER A 46 18.95 -17.86 1.96
C SER A 46 18.72 -16.51 1.25
N HIS A 47 17.51 -16.26 0.76
CA HIS A 47 17.17 -15.08 -0.03
C HIS A 47 16.11 -14.24 0.67
N HIS A 48 16.18 -12.93 0.46
CA HIS A 48 15.06 -12.03 0.73
C HIS A 48 14.04 -12.11 -0.41
N TYR A 49 12.81 -12.49 -0.06
CA TYR A 49 11.70 -12.62 -0.98
C TYR A 49 10.74 -11.43 -0.84
N LEU A 50 10.70 -10.58 -1.85
CA LEU A 50 9.60 -9.65 -2.05
C LEU A 50 8.52 -10.30 -2.91
N ILE A 51 7.36 -10.58 -2.33
CA ILE A 51 6.18 -11.15 -3.00
C ILE A 51 5.09 -10.09 -3.11
N MET A 52 4.62 -9.82 -4.33
CA MET A 52 3.66 -8.74 -4.59
C MET A 52 2.36 -9.30 -5.15
N GLY A 53 1.22 -8.85 -4.65
CA GLY A 53 -0.07 -9.41 -5.08
C GLY A 53 -1.29 -8.78 -4.40
N TYR A 54 -2.46 -9.32 -4.71
CA TYR A 54 -3.72 -8.88 -4.10
C TYR A 54 -3.87 -9.42 -2.66
N PRO A 55 -4.41 -8.63 -1.71
CA PRO A 55 -4.54 -9.06 -0.32
C PRO A 55 -5.22 -10.41 -0.09
N PRO A 56 -6.41 -10.71 -0.69
CA PRO A 56 -7.07 -11.98 -0.43
C PRO A 56 -6.23 -13.19 -0.83
N PHE A 57 -5.51 -13.09 -1.96
CA PHE A 57 -4.65 -14.16 -2.46
C PHE A 57 -3.41 -14.35 -1.58
N LEU A 58 -2.70 -13.28 -1.24
CA LEU A 58 -1.51 -13.39 -0.40
C LEU A 58 -1.87 -13.88 1.01
N LYS A 59 -3.03 -13.49 1.55
CA LYS A 59 -3.54 -14.04 2.80
C LYS A 59 -3.78 -15.55 2.71
N SER A 60 -4.50 -16.01 1.69
CA SER A 60 -4.79 -17.44 1.52
C SER A 60 -3.54 -18.27 1.20
N MET A 61 -2.52 -17.65 0.60
CA MET A 61 -1.21 -18.27 0.41
C MET A 61 -0.53 -18.50 1.77
N VAL A 62 -0.47 -17.50 2.64
CA VAL A 62 0.17 -17.59 3.97
C VAL A 62 -0.63 -18.46 4.95
N GLU A 63 -1.92 -18.66 4.70
CA GLU A 63 -2.75 -19.64 5.41
C GLU A 63 -2.38 -21.09 5.10
N SER A 64 -1.61 -21.36 4.04
CA SER A 64 -1.14 -22.70 3.73
C SER A 64 -0.06 -23.15 4.71
N ASP A 65 -0.21 -24.38 5.24
CA ASP A 65 0.78 -25.04 6.10
C ASP A 65 1.87 -25.78 5.29
N GLU A 66 1.85 -25.67 3.95
CA GLU A 66 2.85 -26.30 3.08
C GLU A 66 4.27 -25.70 3.21
N VAL A 67 4.40 -24.53 3.86
CA VAL A 67 5.64 -23.79 4.07
C VAL A 67 5.68 -23.28 5.51
N ASN A 68 6.80 -23.49 6.20
CA ASN A 68 7.07 -22.80 7.44
C ASN A 68 7.54 -21.37 7.16
N TRP A 69 6.61 -20.42 7.10
CA TRP A 69 6.90 -19.03 6.71
C TRP A 69 7.93 -18.33 7.60
N GLN A 70 8.09 -18.77 8.86
CA GLN A 70 9.06 -18.20 9.80
C GLN A 70 10.51 -18.40 9.37
N GLU A 71 10.79 -19.48 8.64
CA GLU A 71 12.13 -19.83 8.16
C GLU A 71 12.58 -18.96 6.99
N TYR A 72 11.67 -18.23 6.35
CA TYR A 72 11.96 -17.41 5.18
C TYR A 72 11.96 -15.92 5.53
N ASP A 73 12.85 -15.15 4.89
CA ASP A 73 12.80 -13.69 4.93
C ASP A 73 11.87 -13.17 3.82
N ILE A 74 10.58 -13.02 4.15
CA ILE A 74 9.54 -12.60 3.20
C ILE A 74 9.00 -11.21 3.57
N THR A 75 8.99 -10.34 2.57
CA THR A 75 8.22 -9.09 2.56
C THR A 75 7.07 -9.20 1.57
N LEU A 76 5.85 -8.93 2.03
CA LEU A 76 4.66 -8.85 1.19
C LEU A 76 4.37 -7.40 0.79
N LYS A 77 4.11 -7.17 -0.50
CA LYS A 77 3.61 -5.89 -1.01
C LYS A 77 2.22 -6.05 -1.64
N PHE A 78 1.26 -5.29 -1.14
CA PHE A 78 -0.14 -5.34 -1.57
C PHE A 78 -0.47 -4.22 -2.55
N GLY A 79 -1.37 -4.53 -3.49
CA GLY A 79 -1.97 -3.56 -4.40
C GLY A 79 -3.43 -3.90 -4.70
N GLY A 80 -4.13 -2.96 -5.34
CA GLY A 80 -5.51 -3.11 -5.81
C GLY A 80 -6.60 -3.04 -4.72
N LYS A 81 -6.29 -3.41 -3.48
CA LYS A 81 -7.23 -3.35 -2.34
C LYS A 81 -6.55 -2.93 -1.06
N SER A 82 -7.32 -2.28 -0.19
CA SER A 82 -6.91 -1.95 1.18
C SER A 82 -6.75 -3.21 2.04
N ILE A 83 -5.86 -3.13 3.03
CA ILE A 83 -5.75 -4.12 4.10
C ILE A 83 -6.07 -3.50 5.45
N THR A 84 -6.54 -4.31 6.39
CA THR A 84 -6.72 -3.88 7.78
C THR A 84 -5.43 -4.12 8.57
N GLU A 85 -5.23 -3.36 9.65
CA GLU A 85 -4.11 -3.65 10.57
C GLU A 85 -4.23 -5.03 11.22
N GLY A 86 -5.45 -5.53 11.45
CA GLY A 86 -5.66 -6.90 11.94
C GLY A 86 -5.18 -7.97 10.96
N MET A 87 -5.40 -7.77 9.65
CA MET A 87 -4.83 -8.66 8.63
C MET A 87 -3.30 -8.58 8.62
N ARG A 88 -2.72 -7.37 8.77
CA ARG A 88 -1.27 -7.21 8.88
C ARG A 88 -0.72 -7.97 10.08
N ASP A 89 -1.32 -7.80 11.25
CA ASP A 89 -0.95 -8.47 12.49
C ASP A 89 -1.01 -10.00 12.33
N TYR A 90 -2.04 -10.52 11.65
CA TYR A 90 -2.18 -11.94 11.32
C TYR A 90 -1.05 -12.46 10.41
N LEU A 91 -0.68 -11.73 9.36
CA LEU A 91 0.40 -12.15 8.46
C LEU A 91 1.75 -12.16 9.17
N LEU A 92 2.01 -11.15 10.00
CA LEU A 92 3.23 -11.08 10.80
C LEU A 92 3.30 -12.22 11.81
N SER A 93 2.19 -12.58 12.46
CA SER A 93 2.17 -13.71 13.41
C SER A 93 2.43 -15.07 12.76
N LYS A 94 2.13 -15.20 11.46
CA LYS A 94 2.49 -16.38 10.65
C LYS A 94 3.96 -16.44 10.26
N GLY A 95 4.71 -15.34 10.36
CA GLY A 95 6.17 -15.30 10.15
C GLY A 95 6.65 -14.43 9.00
N ILE A 96 5.73 -13.76 8.31
CA ILE A 96 6.07 -12.72 7.35
C ILE A 96 6.80 -11.59 8.08
N LYS A 97 7.94 -11.14 7.53
CA LYS A 97 8.78 -10.11 8.19
C LYS A 97 8.19 -8.72 8.04
N HIS A 98 7.68 -8.43 6.84
CA HIS A 98 7.05 -7.15 6.56
C HIS A 98 5.88 -7.29 5.60
N ALA A 99 4.89 -6.40 5.77
CA ALA A 99 3.69 -6.33 4.96
C ALA A 99 3.43 -4.84 4.68
N TYR A 100 3.42 -4.43 3.42
CA TYR A 100 3.21 -3.03 3.00
C TYR A 100 2.20 -2.93 1.87
N SER A 101 1.36 -1.91 1.87
CA SER A 101 0.51 -1.57 0.74
C SER A 101 1.09 -0.44 -0.11
N SER A 102 0.80 -0.45 -1.40
CA SER A 102 0.92 0.73 -2.24
C SER A 102 -0.41 1.07 -2.89
N TYR A 103 -0.62 2.36 -3.13
CA TYR A 103 -1.72 2.87 -3.91
C TYR A 103 -1.29 2.97 -5.38
N ASN A 104 -2.06 2.32 -6.24
CA ASN A 104 -1.77 2.18 -7.66
C ASN A 104 -3.10 2.19 -8.42
N ALA A 105 -3.08 2.68 -9.65
CA ALA A 105 -4.23 2.64 -10.55
C ALA A 105 -3.71 2.36 -11.96
N SER A 106 -4.16 1.26 -12.58
CA SER A 106 -3.61 0.76 -13.85
C SER A 106 -3.78 1.73 -15.01
N ASP A 107 -4.80 2.58 -14.94
CA ASP A 107 -5.15 3.66 -15.85
C ASP A 107 -4.37 4.96 -15.62
N ILE A 108 -3.64 5.05 -14.49
CA ILE A 108 -2.81 6.20 -14.12
C ILE A 108 -1.35 5.78 -14.04
N GLU A 109 -0.95 5.11 -12.95
CA GLU A 109 0.41 4.67 -12.69
C GLU A 109 0.51 3.68 -11.51
N LEU A 110 1.62 2.96 -11.45
CA LEU A 110 2.06 2.20 -10.28
C LEU A 110 2.75 3.09 -9.23
N ASN A 111 2.52 2.77 -7.97
CA ASN A 111 3.24 3.29 -6.80
C ASN A 111 3.08 4.81 -6.61
N MET A 112 1.87 5.32 -6.80
CA MET A 112 1.53 6.74 -6.59
C MET A 112 1.70 7.17 -5.13
N ALA A 113 1.37 6.26 -4.21
CA ALA A 113 1.63 6.42 -2.79
C ALA A 113 1.99 5.07 -2.16
N PHE A 114 2.72 5.08 -1.05
CA PHE A 114 3.23 3.86 -0.42
C PHE A 114 3.16 3.92 1.11
N GLU A 115 3.02 2.74 1.73
CA GLU A 115 3.19 2.61 3.16
C GLU A 115 4.67 2.57 3.54
N SER A 116 4.97 3.12 4.71
CA SER A 116 6.25 3.01 5.40
C SER A 116 6.00 2.58 6.84
N ASP A 117 7.05 2.18 7.56
CA ASP A 117 6.91 1.88 9.00
C ASP A 117 6.33 3.08 9.78
N PHE A 118 6.69 4.30 9.36
CA PHE A 118 6.09 5.54 9.87
C PHE A 118 4.59 5.59 9.59
N SER A 119 4.15 5.44 8.34
CA SER A 119 2.73 5.57 7.99
C SER A 119 1.87 4.47 8.64
N ILE A 120 2.43 3.25 8.77
CA ILE A 120 1.81 2.15 9.51
C ILE A 120 1.71 2.47 11.00
N SER A 121 2.78 2.99 11.62
CA SER A 121 2.76 3.39 13.03
C SER A 121 1.72 4.49 13.31
N LEU A 122 1.60 5.47 12.41
CA LEU A 122 0.59 6.52 12.47
C LEU A 122 -0.82 5.94 12.34
N ARG A 123 -1.04 5.04 11.39
CA ARG A 123 -2.34 4.36 11.22
C ARG A 123 -2.71 3.58 12.47
N ARG A 124 -1.76 2.86 13.09
CA ARG A 124 -1.98 2.14 14.35
C ARG A 124 -2.30 3.09 15.51
N LEU A 125 -1.62 4.24 15.59
CA LEU A 125 -1.92 5.28 16.59
C LEU A 125 -3.34 5.83 16.41
N LEU A 126 -3.76 6.13 15.18
CA LEU A 126 -5.11 6.59 14.87
C LEU A 126 -6.20 5.55 15.23
N ARG A 127 -5.87 4.26 15.22
CA ARG A 127 -6.77 3.18 15.67
C ARG A 127 -6.99 3.22 17.19
N GLN A 128 -6.02 3.71 17.95
CA GLN A 128 -5.99 3.65 19.42
C GLN A 128 -6.30 5.00 20.09
N ASN A 129 -6.34 6.10 19.34
CA ASN A 129 -6.52 7.44 19.87
C ASN A 129 -7.64 8.17 19.13
N ASP A 130 -8.82 8.24 19.76
CA ASP A 130 -10.01 8.85 19.17
C ASP A 130 -9.89 10.36 18.99
N ASP A 131 -9.16 11.07 19.86
CA ASP A 131 -9.00 12.52 19.77
C ASP A 131 -8.12 12.89 18.56
N LEU A 132 -7.00 12.19 18.37
CA LEU A 132 -6.16 12.34 17.19
C LEU A 132 -6.94 11.94 15.93
N ARG A 133 -7.74 10.88 16.00
CA ARG A 133 -8.58 10.44 14.88
C ARG A 133 -9.57 11.52 14.47
N LYS A 134 -10.30 12.12 15.42
CA LYS A 134 -11.22 13.25 15.18
C LYS A 134 -10.48 14.47 14.65
N ARG A 135 -9.25 14.70 15.12
CA ARG A 135 -8.43 15.85 14.72
C ARG A 135 -7.91 15.76 13.28
N ILE A 136 -7.62 14.55 12.80
CA ILE A 136 -6.97 14.31 11.51
C ILE A 136 -7.96 13.86 10.44
N LEU A 137 -8.85 12.91 10.75
CA LEU A 137 -9.70 12.31 9.73
C LEU A 137 -10.87 13.22 9.36
N LYS A 138 -11.01 13.50 8.05
CA LYS A 138 -12.07 14.35 7.51
C LYS A 138 -13.38 13.63 7.17
N TYR A 139 -13.33 12.31 6.98
CA TYR A 139 -14.48 11.53 6.54
C TYR A 139 -14.84 10.44 7.55
N PRO A 140 -16.14 10.15 7.75
CA PRO A 140 -16.57 9.04 8.58
C PRO A 140 -16.26 7.69 7.91
N GLY A 141 -16.36 6.63 8.70
CA GLY A 141 -16.22 5.26 8.21
C GLY A 141 -14.98 4.52 8.75
N PRO A 142 -14.58 3.43 8.08
CA PRO A 142 -13.42 2.64 8.47
C PRO A 142 -12.13 3.46 8.49
N LEU A 143 -11.15 2.99 9.25
CA LEU A 143 -9.85 3.63 9.29
C LEU A 143 -9.18 3.60 7.90
N PRO A 144 -8.89 4.76 7.28
CA PRO A 144 -8.32 4.81 5.94
C PRO A 144 -6.94 4.17 5.89
N MET A 145 -6.51 3.80 4.68
CA MET A 145 -5.09 3.54 4.43
C MET A 145 -4.33 4.86 4.57
N VAL A 146 -3.13 4.79 5.15
CA VAL A 146 -2.26 5.96 5.36
C VAL A 146 -0.97 5.75 4.60
N PHE A 147 -0.76 6.57 3.58
CA PHE A 147 0.40 6.49 2.70
C PHE A 147 1.21 7.79 2.75
N GLN A 148 2.45 7.74 2.28
CA GLN A 148 3.19 8.92 1.84
C GLN A 148 3.27 8.94 0.31
N TYR A 149 3.30 10.14 -0.28
CA TYR A 149 3.44 10.33 -1.72
C TYR A 149 4.40 11.47 -2.03
N ASN A 150 4.99 11.45 -3.22
CA ASN A 150 5.87 12.52 -3.68
C ASN A 150 5.06 13.56 -4.47
N PRO A 151 4.87 14.79 -3.96
CA PRO A 151 4.10 15.81 -4.66
C PRO A 151 4.77 16.30 -5.96
N ALA A 152 6.07 16.05 -6.15
CA ALA A 152 6.76 16.33 -7.40
C ALA A 152 6.44 15.31 -8.51
N ASP A 153 6.04 14.08 -8.14
CA ASP A 153 5.61 13.06 -9.09
C ASP A 153 4.10 13.12 -9.33
N PHE A 154 3.33 13.31 -8.25
CA PHE A 154 1.87 13.29 -8.26
C PHE A 154 1.31 14.45 -7.43
N PHE A 155 0.75 15.43 -8.11
CA PHE A 155 0.00 16.49 -7.45
C PHE A 155 -1.42 15.99 -7.16
N ILE A 156 -1.81 16.00 -5.88
CA ILE A 156 -3.10 15.48 -5.41
C ILE A 156 -3.90 16.61 -4.79
N GLU A 157 -5.09 16.83 -5.33
CA GLU A 157 -6.10 17.75 -4.85
C GLU A 157 -7.31 17.00 -4.31
N VAL A 158 -8.15 17.70 -3.55
CA VAL A 158 -9.39 17.15 -3.00
C VAL A 158 -10.54 18.00 -3.53
N ALA A 159 -11.43 17.38 -4.29
CA ALA A 159 -12.65 18.02 -4.78
C ALA A 159 -13.57 18.44 -3.63
N LYS A 160 -14.53 19.34 -3.90
CA LYS A 160 -15.58 19.69 -2.93
C LYS A 160 -16.40 18.46 -2.49
N SER A 161 -16.54 17.46 -3.34
CA SER A 161 -17.19 16.17 -3.05
C SER A 161 -16.38 15.28 -2.09
N GLY A 162 -15.11 15.62 -1.84
CA GLY A 162 -14.17 14.81 -1.07
C GLY A 162 -13.45 13.72 -1.87
N GLU A 163 -13.66 13.69 -3.19
CA GLU A 163 -12.93 12.82 -4.10
C GLU A 163 -11.53 13.36 -4.39
N LEU A 164 -10.58 12.44 -4.53
CA LEU A 164 -9.20 12.76 -4.86
C LEU A 164 -9.06 13.01 -6.37
N ILE A 165 -8.45 14.15 -6.71
CA ILE A 165 -8.09 14.54 -8.08
C ILE A 165 -6.57 14.46 -8.18
N LEU A 166 -6.05 13.85 -9.25
CA LEU A 166 -4.63 13.64 -9.44
C LEU A 166 -4.14 14.24 -10.76
N THR A 167 -2.97 14.86 -10.70
CA THR A 167 -2.19 15.29 -11.86
C THR A 167 -0.81 14.63 -11.82
N ILE A 168 -0.42 13.99 -12.92
CA ILE A 168 0.92 13.42 -13.09
C ILE A 168 1.89 14.55 -13.44
N CYS A 169 2.88 14.78 -12.59
CA CYS A 169 3.88 15.83 -12.74
C CYS A 169 5.24 15.30 -13.21
N ARG A 170 5.41 13.98 -13.25
CA ARG A 170 6.66 13.33 -13.63
C ARG A 170 6.95 13.46 -15.13
N GLU A 171 8.20 13.74 -15.45
CA GLU A 171 8.67 13.81 -16.83
C GLU A 171 8.69 12.44 -17.52
N GLY A 172 8.59 12.43 -18.85
CA GLY A 172 8.67 11.21 -19.66
C GLY A 172 7.34 10.47 -19.87
N TYR A 173 6.23 10.97 -19.34
CA TYR A 173 4.90 10.45 -19.64
C TYR A 173 4.42 10.94 -21.01
N ILE A 174 4.07 10.01 -21.89
CA ILE A 174 3.53 10.32 -23.22
C ILE A 174 2.06 10.80 -23.13
N SER A 175 1.32 10.33 -22.11
CA SER A 175 -0.07 10.72 -21.86
C SER A 175 -0.27 11.04 -20.36
N PRO A 176 0.26 12.18 -19.88
CA PRO A 176 0.08 12.57 -18.49
C PRO A 176 -1.41 12.82 -18.21
N LYS A 177 -1.89 12.30 -17.09
CA LYS A 177 -3.24 12.57 -16.60
C LYS A 177 -3.22 13.90 -15.84
N ILE A 178 -4.09 14.83 -16.23
CA ILE A 178 -4.21 16.15 -15.62
C ILE A 178 -5.62 16.28 -15.07
N CYS A 179 -5.74 16.71 -13.82
CA CYS A 179 -7.02 16.86 -13.11
C CYS A 179 -7.90 15.59 -13.19
N TYR A 180 -7.28 14.41 -13.11
CA TYR A 180 -7.97 13.14 -13.23
C TYR A 180 -8.67 12.77 -11.93
N ASN A 181 -10.00 12.60 -11.99
CA ASN A 181 -10.76 12.18 -10.84
C ASN A 181 -10.57 10.67 -10.61
N MET A 182 -10.03 10.29 -9.46
CA MET A 182 -9.78 8.89 -9.12
C MET A 182 -11.04 8.16 -8.62
N HIS A 183 -12.14 8.87 -8.38
CA HIS A 183 -13.37 8.35 -7.77
C HIS A 183 -13.11 7.60 -6.46
N VAL A 184 -12.19 8.17 -5.67
CA VAL A 184 -11.77 7.68 -4.36
C VAL A 184 -11.97 8.81 -3.37
N THR A 185 -12.67 8.53 -2.28
CA THR A 185 -12.79 9.46 -1.16
C THR A 185 -11.50 9.47 -0.36
N GLY A 186 -10.99 10.65 -0.05
CA GLY A 186 -9.74 10.79 0.69
C GLY A 186 -9.34 12.24 0.90
N HIS A 187 -8.22 12.42 1.60
CA HIS A 187 -7.61 13.72 1.75
C HIS A 187 -6.10 13.60 1.93
N THR A 188 -5.41 14.70 1.73
CA THR A 188 -3.98 14.82 2.01
C THR A 188 -3.75 15.61 3.30
N LEU A 189 -2.61 15.38 3.94
CA LEU A 189 -2.18 16.11 5.12
C LEU A 189 -0.67 16.43 5.01
N PRO A 190 -0.28 17.72 4.96
CA PRO A 190 1.12 18.09 5.05
C PRO A 190 1.75 17.57 6.34
N TYR A 191 3.02 17.15 6.27
CA TYR A 191 3.72 16.59 7.43
C TYR A 191 3.77 17.56 8.63
N LYS A 192 3.97 18.86 8.37
CA LYS A 192 3.91 19.91 9.41
C LYS A 192 2.57 19.97 10.16
N ASP A 193 1.47 19.70 9.46
CA ASP A 193 0.13 19.76 10.04
C ASP A 193 -0.16 18.51 10.88
N LEU A 194 0.46 17.37 10.55
CA LEU A 194 0.50 16.20 11.43
C LEU A 194 1.20 16.55 12.75
N LEU A 195 2.40 17.15 12.68
CA LEU A 195 3.15 17.50 13.90
C LEU A 195 2.34 18.43 14.80
N LYS A 196 1.65 19.41 14.21
CA LYS A 196 0.74 20.29 14.92
C LYS A 196 -0.41 19.52 15.58
N ALA A 197 -1.04 18.59 14.87
CA ALA A 197 -2.11 17.76 15.41
C ALA A 197 -1.64 16.87 16.57
N LEU A 198 -0.45 16.27 16.47
CA LEU A 198 0.14 15.47 17.56
C LEU A 198 0.37 16.33 18.80
N TYR A 199 0.95 17.52 18.63
CA TYR A 199 1.18 18.46 19.72
C TYR A 199 -0.13 18.90 20.40
N GLU A 200 -1.15 19.26 19.63
CA GLU A 200 -2.47 19.66 20.15
C GLU A 200 -3.17 18.53 20.93
N CYS A 201 -2.93 17.27 20.56
CA CYS A 201 -3.44 16.11 21.26
C CYS A 201 -2.53 15.64 22.42
N GLY A 202 -1.45 16.36 22.75
CA GLY A 202 -0.51 15.98 23.81
C GLY A 202 0.28 14.70 23.51
N ILE A 203 0.45 14.35 22.24
CA ILE A 203 1.13 13.14 21.79
C ILE A 203 2.58 13.48 21.46
N SER A 204 3.51 12.90 22.21
CA SER A 204 4.94 13.02 21.92
C SER A 204 5.31 12.31 20.61
N GLY A 205 6.21 12.92 19.84
CA GLY A 205 6.60 12.45 18.51
C GLY A 205 7.36 11.11 18.50
N ASP A 206 7.92 10.71 19.63
CA ASP A 206 8.57 9.39 19.85
C ASP A 206 7.58 8.21 19.80
N ARG A 207 6.27 8.47 19.90
CA ARG A 207 5.23 7.45 19.73
C ARG A 207 5.08 6.96 18.29
N LEU A 208 5.71 7.65 17.32
CA LEU A 208 5.71 7.26 15.92
C LEU A 208 7.10 6.78 15.51
N VAL A 209 7.14 5.82 14.58
CA VAL A 209 8.40 5.47 13.93
C VAL A 209 8.89 6.69 13.15
N LYS A 210 10.15 7.08 13.34
CA LYS A 210 10.70 8.27 12.66
C LYS A 210 10.59 8.14 11.14
N PRO A 211 9.98 9.10 10.43
CA PRO A 211 9.90 9.03 8.98
C PRO A 211 11.29 9.22 8.36
N LYS A 212 11.51 8.55 7.21
CA LYS A 212 12.71 8.78 6.39
C LYS A 212 12.65 10.08 5.60
N THR A 213 11.44 10.58 5.34
CA THR A 213 11.16 11.80 4.58
C THR A 213 9.95 12.52 5.16
N GLU A 214 9.92 13.85 5.03
CA GLU A 214 8.80 14.69 5.46
C GLU A 214 7.73 14.83 4.37
N LEU A 215 7.57 13.80 3.54
CA LEU A 215 6.58 13.78 2.47
C LEU A 215 5.17 13.88 3.04
N PRO A 216 4.25 14.55 2.32
CA PRO A 216 2.85 14.65 2.71
C PRO A 216 2.20 13.26 2.79
N LEU A 217 1.19 13.18 3.65
CA LEU A 217 0.39 11.99 3.85
C LEU A 217 -0.82 11.98 2.92
N LEU A 218 -1.20 10.80 2.47
CA LEU A 218 -2.45 10.52 1.76
C LEU A 218 -3.30 9.56 2.60
N PHE A 219 -4.52 10.00 2.92
CA PHE A 219 -5.55 9.20 3.58
C PHE A 219 -6.55 8.71 2.54
N HIS A 220 -6.52 7.41 2.24
CA HIS A 220 -7.37 6.78 1.25
C HIS A 220 -8.50 6.00 1.94
N CYS A 221 -9.74 6.49 1.82
CA CYS A 221 -10.92 5.94 2.49
C CYS A 221 -11.64 4.84 1.69
N GLY A 222 -11.38 4.74 0.38
CA GLY A 222 -12.05 3.78 -0.50
C GLY A 222 -12.76 4.46 -1.67
N ARG A 223 -13.46 3.66 -2.47
CA ARG A 223 -14.26 4.17 -3.60
C ARG A 223 -15.44 4.99 -3.09
N SER A 224 -15.75 6.10 -3.76
CA SER A 224 -16.87 6.97 -3.41
C SER A 224 -18.24 6.29 -3.61
N ASP A 225 -18.32 5.29 -4.49
CA ASP A 225 -19.52 4.51 -4.80
C ASP A 225 -19.66 3.21 -3.96
N ASN A 226 -18.77 2.98 -2.99
CA ASN A 226 -18.67 1.75 -2.19
C ASN A 226 -18.45 0.45 -3.00
N THR A 227 -18.02 0.53 -4.26
CA THR A 227 -17.76 -0.66 -5.08
C THR A 227 -16.56 -1.44 -4.53
N VAL A 228 -16.76 -2.75 -4.34
CA VAL A 228 -15.71 -3.69 -3.92
C VAL A 228 -15.44 -4.65 -5.09
N SER A 229 -14.25 -4.56 -5.69
CA SER A 229 -13.80 -5.57 -6.65
C SER A 229 -13.51 -6.90 -5.92
N PHE A 230 -13.86 -8.05 -6.51
CA PHE A 230 -13.46 -9.38 -6.05
C PHE A 230 -12.51 -9.98 -7.10
N PHE A 231 -11.26 -10.28 -6.71
CA PHE A 231 -10.16 -10.70 -7.59
C PHE A 231 -9.60 -9.72 -8.65
N GLY A 232 -10.01 -8.45 -8.64
CA GLY A 232 -9.64 -7.50 -9.70
C GLY A 232 -10.78 -7.40 -10.67
#